data_AF-A0A383E0J9-F1
#
_entry.id   AF-A0A383E0J9-F1
#
_cell.length_a   1.000
_cell.length_b   1.000
_cell.length_c   1.000
_cell.angle_alpha   90.00
_cell.angle_beta   90.00
_cell.angle_gamma   90.00
#
_symmetry.space_group_name_H-M   'P 1'
#
loop_
_entity.id
_entity.type
_entity.pdbx_description
1 polymer ?
#
loop_
_entity_poly.entity_id
_entity_poly.type
_entity_poly.pdbx_seq_one_letter_code
_entity_poly.pdbx_strand_id
1 'polypeptide(L)'
;TIKPEKYLVRKSIVDLTKFWPRSPVLIENFKNLISLIPHDIWRAALIETEDLNELNTLPQKIDTINKVDIVKIIGSKASFNVDCEEPSCWFIYNTAALRGWRAYSGLKSLPIKKANLGFIGLKLNHGKHFLWMEYQSLAPIIGLVLTTFGWIFVFLMEIIRFSRSNTKTIQLNQNNQALPD
;
A
#
# COMPACT_ATOMS: atom_id res chain seq x y z
N THR A 1 10.73 0.06 20.04
CA THR A 1 10.81 0.45 18.60
C THR A 1 12.13 -0.06 18.03
N ILE A 2 12.24 -0.23 16.71
CA ILE A 2 13.40 -0.93 16.13
C ILE A 2 13.89 -0.21 14.87
N LYS A 3 15.22 -0.16 14.67
CA LYS A 3 15.86 0.40 13.47
C LYS A 3 15.46 -0.38 12.21
N PRO A 4 15.28 0.29 11.07
CA PRO A 4 14.88 -0.36 9.82
C PRO A 4 16.00 -1.22 9.25
N GLU A 5 17.26 -0.87 9.49
CA GLU A 5 18.44 -1.60 9.01
C GLU A 5 18.51 -3.04 9.52
N LYS A 6 17.95 -3.32 10.71
CA LYS A 6 17.80 -4.69 11.24
C LYS A 6 16.75 -5.51 10.48
N TYR A 7 15.96 -4.87 9.63
CA TYR A 7 14.93 -5.44 8.75
C TYR A 7 15.30 -5.37 7.25
N LEU A 8 16.36 -4.64 6.88
CA LEU A 8 16.77 -4.51 5.49
C LEU A 8 17.53 -5.76 5.06
N VAL A 9 16.85 -6.65 4.34
CA VAL A 9 17.50 -7.52 3.36
C VAL A 9 18.27 -6.58 2.43
N ARG A 10 19.61 -6.68 2.47
CA ARG A 10 20.56 -5.91 1.66
C ARG A 10 19.98 -5.70 0.25
N LYS A 11 19.60 -4.45 -0.08
CA LYS A 11 19.00 -4.09 -1.38
C LYS A 11 20.03 -4.26 -2.50
N SER A 12 20.22 -5.48 -3.00
CA SER A 12 20.75 -5.70 -4.34
C SER A 12 19.56 -5.72 -5.31
N ILE A 13 19.72 -5.15 -6.50
CA ILE A 13 18.69 -5.13 -7.56
C ILE A 13 18.25 -6.56 -7.96
N VAL A 14 19.03 -7.57 -7.59
CA VAL A 14 18.79 -8.99 -7.87
C VAL A 14 17.93 -9.67 -6.78
N ASP A 15 17.81 -9.09 -5.58
CA ASP A 15 17.01 -9.64 -4.46
C ASP A 15 15.52 -9.21 -4.48
N LEU A 16 15.05 -8.59 -5.56
CA LEU A 16 13.65 -8.17 -5.78
C LEU A 16 12.63 -9.32 -5.64
N THR A 17 13.08 -10.58 -5.68
CA THR A 17 12.27 -11.79 -5.50
C THR A 17 12.07 -12.18 -4.03
N LYS A 18 12.86 -11.66 -3.08
CA LYS A 18 12.62 -11.84 -1.63
C LYS A 18 11.56 -10.85 -1.18
N PHE A 19 10.30 -11.19 -1.47
CA PHE A 19 9.15 -10.52 -0.91
C PHE A 19 9.31 -10.40 0.61
N TRP A 20 9.22 -9.16 1.10
CA TRP A 20 9.36 -8.74 2.50
C TRP A 20 8.69 -9.65 3.57
N PRO A 21 7.53 -10.31 3.36
CA PRO A 21 7.00 -11.27 4.34
C PRO A 21 7.70 -12.65 4.36
N ARG A 22 8.61 -12.97 3.43
CA ARG A 22 9.22 -14.31 3.28
C ARG A 22 10.69 -14.39 3.68
N SER A 23 11.27 -13.32 4.24
CA SER A 23 12.67 -13.35 4.67
C SER A 23 12.82 -14.13 6.00
N PRO A 24 13.56 -15.26 6.03
CA PRO A 24 13.70 -16.07 7.24
C PRO A 24 14.42 -15.30 8.36
N VAL A 25 15.46 -14.52 8.02
CA VAL A 25 16.20 -13.66 8.96
C VAL A 25 15.27 -12.64 9.62
N LEU A 26 14.32 -12.10 8.86
CA LEU A 26 13.36 -11.11 9.35
C LEU A 26 12.42 -11.71 10.39
N ILE A 27 11.90 -12.90 10.07
CA ILE A 27 10.99 -13.65 10.93
C ILE A 27 11.69 -14.05 12.22
N GLU A 28 12.93 -14.51 12.14
CA GLU A 28 13.74 -14.88 13.30
C GLU A 28 14.04 -13.67 14.20
N ASN A 29 14.47 -12.55 13.62
CA ASN A 29 14.67 -11.31 14.37
C ASN A 29 13.39 -10.83 15.05
N PHE A 30 12.26 -10.88 14.35
CA PHE A 30 10.97 -10.52 14.92
C PHE A 30 10.56 -11.45 16.06
N LYS A 31 10.72 -12.77 15.91
CA LYS A 31 10.47 -13.74 16.98
C LYS A 31 11.31 -13.44 18.21
N ASN A 32 12.59 -13.16 18.03
CA ASN A 32 13.50 -12.80 19.13
C ASN A 32 13.07 -11.51 19.83
N LEU A 33 12.55 -10.53 19.09
CA LEU A 33 12.10 -9.25 19.68
C LEU A 33 10.75 -9.39 20.38
N ILE A 34 9.84 -10.20 19.86
CA ILE A 34 8.58 -10.55 20.53
C ILE A 34 8.84 -11.35 21.80
N SER A 35 9.82 -12.26 21.81
CA SER A 35 10.15 -13.03 23.03
C SER A 35 10.73 -12.19 24.17
N LEU A 36 11.20 -10.97 23.89
CA LEU A 36 11.65 -10.02 24.92
C LEU A 36 10.49 -9.26 25.57
N ILE A 37 9.27 -9.36 25.04
CA ILE A 37 8.10 -8.69 25.58
C ILE A 37 7.60 -9.47 26.80
N PRO A 38 7.46 -8.83 27.97
CA PRO A 38 6.92 -9.46 29.17
C PRO A 38 5.53 -10.08 28.93
N HIS A 39 5.31 -11.28 29.47
CA HIS A 39 4.06 -12.04 29.28
C HIS A 39 2.82 -11.34 29.87
N ASP A 40 2.99 -10.37 30.77
CA ASP A 40 1.91 -9.58 31.36
C ASP A 40 1.40 -8.45 30.43
N ILE A 41 2.06 -8.21 29.29
CA ILE A 41 1.70 -7.17 28.32
C ILE A 41 1.14 -7.79 27.03
N TRP A 42 -0.14 -8.20 27.07
CA TRP A 42 -0.83 -8.87 25.97
C TRP A 42 -1.17 -7.98 24.76
N ARG A 43 -1.02 -6.64 24.87
CA ARG A 43 -1.27 -5.67 23.80
C ARG A 43 -0.01 -4.95 23.31
N ALA A 44 1.14 -5.56 23.49
CA ALA A 44 2.39 -4.99 23.01
C ALA A 44 2.46 -4.96 21.48
N ALA A 45 3.19 -3.98 20.95
CA ALA A 45 3.43 -3.86 19.54
C ALA A 45 4.86 -3.43 19.23
N LEU A 46 5.41 -3.97 18.16
CA LEU A 46 6.70 -3.60 17.63
C LEU A 46 6.51 -2.61 16.48
N ILE A 47 7.01 -1.39 16.66
CA ILE A 47 6.96 -0.34 15.64
C ILE A 47 8.34 -0.18 14.99
N GLU A 48 8.35 -0.20 13.65
CA GLU A 48 9.50 0.15 12.83
C GLU A 48 9.67 1.68 12.79
N THR A 49 10.83 2.18 13.21
CA THR A 49 11.14 3.61 13.17
C THR A 49 12.54 3.85 12.62
N GLU A 50 12.68 4.93 11.87
CA GLU A 50 13.96 5.47 11.38
C GLU A 50 14.52 6.51 12.37
N ASP A 51 13.69 7.03 13.27
CA ASP A 51 14.08 8.04 14.22
C ASP A 51 14.85 7.42 15.38
N LEU A 52 16.12 7.82 15.52
CA LEU A 52 17.01 7.36 16.58
C LEU A 52 16.54 7.79 17.97
N ASN A 53 15.82 8.90 18.07
CA ASN A 53 15.28 9.39 19.34
C ASN A 53 14.06 8.58 19.81
N GLU A 54 13.36 7.95 18.86
CA GLU A 54 12.25 7.07 19.17
C GLU A 54 12.72 5.65 19.48
N LEU A 55 14.01 5.33 19.31
CA LEU A 55 14.57 3.99 19.43
C LEU A 55 14.71 3.56 20.90
N ASN A 56 13.63 3.03 21.47
CA ASN A 56 13.64 2.35 22.76
C ASN A 56 13.72 0.84 22.57
N THR A 57 14.80 0.25 23.12
CA THR A 57 15.06 -1.19 23.13
C THR A 57 14.27 -1.92 24.22
N LEU A 58 13.81 -1.20 25.25
CA LEU A 58 12.98 -1.74 26.31
C LEU A 58 11.49 -1.51 26.03
N PRO A 59 10.62 -2.48 26.36
CA PRO A 59 9.18 -2.31 26.26
C PRO A 59 8.74 -1.22 27.24
N GLN A 60 8.03 -0.22 26.73
CA GLN A 60 7.41 0.81 27.55
C GLN A 60 6.00 0.34 27.91
N LYS A 61 5.74 0.20 29.22
CA LYS A 61 4.40 -0.05 29.71
C LYS A 61 3.64 1.28 29.73
N ILE A 62 2.42 1.23 29.23
CA ILE A 62 1.49 2.34 29.18
C ILE A 62 0.33 1.97 30.11
N ASP A 63 0.13 2.75 31.16
CA ASP A 63 -0.89 2.49 32.19
C ASP A 63 -2.20 3.27 31.95
N THR A 64 -2.24 4.10 30.90
CA THR A 64 -3.37 4.92 30.50
C THR A 64 -4.34 4.18 29.57
N ILE A 65 -5.63 4.46 29.74
CA ILE A 65 -6.70 3.86 28.93
C ILE A 65 -6.98 4.74 27.73
N ASN A 66 -6.32 4.47 26.61
CA ASN A 66 -6.69 5.07 25.32
C ASN A 66 -7.97 4.43 24.79
N LYS A 67 -8.77 5.20 24.05
CA LYS A 67 -10.04 4.74 23.47
C LYS A 67 -10.01 4.83 21.95
N VAL A 68 -10.64 3.85 21.30
CA VAL A 68 -10.78 3.80 19.85
C VAL A 68 -12.20 3.38 19.53
N ASP A 69 -12.92 4.23 18.79
CA ASP A 69 -14.23 3.92 18.24
C ASP A 69 -14.12 3.78 16.73
N ILE A 70 -14.62 2.66 16.21
CA ILE A 70 -14.67 2.42 14.77
C ILE A 70 -15.89 3.17 14.23
N VAL A 71 -15.65 4.20 13.44
CA VAL A 71 -16.74 4.99 12.82
C VAL A 71 -17.27 4.24 11.60
N LYS A 72 -16.37 3.84 10.70
CA LYS A 72 -16.75 3.16 9.46
C LYS A 72 -15.56 2.48 8.80
N ILE A 73 -15.78 1.29 8.26
CA ILE A 73 -14.81 0.59 7.40
C ILE A 73 -15.55 0.14 6.14
N ILE A 74 -15.12 0.60 4.97
CA ILE A 74 -15.64 0.18 3.67
C ILE A 74 -14.47 -0.07 2.73
N GLY A 75 -14.13 -1.34 2.54
CA GLY A 75 -13.11 -1.77 1.57
C GLY A 75 -11.81 -0.98 1.70
N SER A 76 -11.55 -0.09 0.74
CA SER A 76 -10.36 0.76 0.66
C SER A 76 -10.40 2.00 1.56
N LYS A 77 -11.43 2.20 2.39
CA LYS A 77 -11.58 3.37 3.26
C LYS A 77 -11.89 2.95 4.69
N ALA A 78 -11.30 3.63 5.66
CA ALA A 78 -11.55 3.36 7.08
C ALA A 78 -11.47 4.64 7.90
N SER A 79 -12.29 4.73 8.94
CA SER A 79 -12.41 5.92 9.78
C SER A 79 -12.61 5.55 11.24
N PHE A 80 -11.94 6.27 12.12
CA PHE A 80 -11.87 5.98 13.56
C PHE A 80 -11.88 7.27 14.36
N ASN A 81 -12.55 7.27 15.51
CA ASN A 81 -12.32 8.25 16.56
C ASN A 81 -11.32 7.66 17.54
N VAL A 82 -10.26 8.38 17.85
CA VAL A 82 -9.23 7.95 18.79
C VAL A 82 -9.07 9.01 19.87
N ASP A 83 -9.10 8.58 21.13
CA ASP A 83 -8.79 9.41 22.29
C ASP A 83 -7.44 8.98 22.86
N CYS A 84 -6.46 9.86 22.76
CA CYS A 84 -5.08 9.64 23.15
C CYS A 84 -4.78 10.44 24.43
N GLU A 85 -4.75 9.77 25.58
CA GLU A 85 -4.55 10.42 26.89
C GLU A 85 -3.05 10.61 27.21
N GLU A 86 -2.17 10.07 26.38
CA GLU A 86 -0.72 10.19 26.54
C GLU A 86 -0.13 11.34 25.73
N PRO A 87 1.08 11.83 26.11
CA PRO A 87 1.83 12.78 25.27
C PRO A 87 1.95 12.33 23.81
N SER A 88 2.12 11.02 23.59
CA SER A 88 2.02 10.40 22.27
C SER A 88 1.63 8.94 22.39
N CYS A 89 0.73 8.48 21.52
CA CYS A 89 0.29 7.09 21.44
C CYS A 89 0.42 6.55 20.00
N TRP A 90 0.45 5.23 19.88
CA TRP A 90 0.45 4.53 18.61
C TRP A 90 -0.92 3.92 18.34
N PHE A 91 -1.57 4.38 17.27
CA PHE A 91 -2.73 3.72 16.71
C PHE A 91 -2.28 2.61 15.76
N ILE A 92 -2.74 1.39 15.99
CA ILE A 92 -2.38 0.23 15.16
C ILE A 92 -3.66 -0.32 14.56
N TYR A 93 -3.68 -0.37 13.23
CA TYR A 93 -4.76 -0.95 12.47
C TYR A 93 -4.30 -2.26 11.84
N ASN A 94 -5.02 -3.35 12.13
CA ASN A 94 -4.73 -4.70 11.65
C ASN A 94 -5.05 -4.85 10.16
N THR A 95 -4.35 -4.08 9.33
CA THR A 95 -4.41 -4.09 7.87
C THR A 95 -2.99 -3.87 7.37
N ALA A 96 -2.63 -4.57 6.30
CA ALA A 96 -1.29 -4.51 5.75
C ALA A 96 -0.94 -3.07 5.30
N ALA A 97 0.24 -2.58 5.68
CA ALA A 97 0.82 -1.29 5.33
C ALA A 97 1.37 -1.31 3.89
N LEU A 98 0.46 -1.55 2.94
CA LEU A 98 0.75 -1.58 1.51
C LEU A 98 1.01 -0.17 0.97
N ARG A 99 1.87 -0.08 -0.05
CA ARG A 99 2.04 1.15 -0.83
C ARG A 99 0.69 1.53 -1.46
N GLY A 100 0.24 2.75 -1.18
CA GLY A 100 -1.05 3.28 -1.62
C GLY A 100 -1.98 3.69 -0.48
N TRP A 101 -1.77 3.18 0.74
CA TRP A 101 -2.48 3.71 1.91
C TRP A 101 -2.03 5.14 2.21
N ARG A 102 -3.01 5.98 2.55
CA ARG A 102 -2.83 7.33 3.07
C ARG A 102 -3.66 7.47 4.33
N ALA A 103 -3.13 8.18 5.32
CA ALA A 103 -3.77 8.39 6.60
C ALA A 103 -3.78 9.87 6.95
N TYR A 104 -4.85 10.30 7.60
CA TYR A 104 -5.11 11.70 7.92
C TYR A 104 -5.70 11.80 9.32
N SER A 105 -5.36 12.87 10.04
CA SER A 105 -6.05 13.31 11.25
C SER A 105 -6.63 14.69 10.95
N GLY A 106 -7.93 14.76 10.68
CA GLY A 106 -8.55 15.96 10.10
C GLY A 106 -7.93 16.31 8.75
N LEU A 107 -7.41 17.54 8.61
CA LEU A 107 -6.75 18.01 7.37
C LEU A 107 -5.26 17.63 7.28
N LYS A 108 -4.66 17.11 8.35
CA LYS A 108 -3.23 16.82 8.41
C LYS A 108 -2.95 15.39 7.98
N SER A 109 -2.07 15.22 6.99
CA SER A 109 -1.54 13.90 6.61
C SER A 109 -0.67 13.34 7.73
N LEU A 110 -0.85 12.06 8.04
CA LEU A 110 -0.05 11.31 9.00
C LEU A 110 0.87 10.32 8.28
N PRO A 111 2.14 10.21 8.68
CA PRO A 111 3.04 9.21 8.13
C PRO A 111 2.63 7.81 8.64
N ILE A 112 2.49 6.87 7.70
CA ILE A 112 2.27 5.46 8.03
C ILE A 112 3.61 4.81 8.34
N LYS A 113 3.71 4.24 9.54
CA LYS A 113 4.80 3.35 9.95
C LYS A 113 4.31 1.92 9.95
N LYS A 114 5.25 0.97 9.97
CA LYS A 114 4.95 -0.45 10.00
C LYS A 114 4.95 -0.92 11.45
N ALA A 115 3.85 -1.50 11.87
CA ALA A 115 3.69 -2.18 13.14
C ALA A 115 3.70 -3.70 12.91
N ASN A 116 4.25 -4.48 13.84
CA ASN A 116 4.19 -5.95 13.87
C ASN A 116 4.44 -6.60 12.49
N LEU A 117 5.62 -6.39 11.91
CA LEU A 117 6.04 -6.89 10.58
C LEU A 117 5.28 -6.36 9.36
N GLY A 118 4.20 -5.61 9.52
CA GLY A 118 3.61 -4.92 8.38
C GLY A 118 2.17 -4.47 8.48
N PHE A 119 1.62 -4.34 9.66
CA PHE A 119 0.38 -3.60 9.87
C PHE A 119 0.60 -2.09 9.85
N ILE A 120 -0.48 -1.34 9.66
CA ILE A 120 -0.47 0.12 9.69
C ILE A 120 -0.31 0.58 11.14
N GLY A 121 0.72 1.38 11.40
CA GLY A 121 0.93 2.11 12.64
C GLY A 121 0.95 3.62 12.38
N LEU A 122 0.20 4.38 13.18
CA LEU A 122 0.14 5.85 13.13
C LEU A 122 0.54 6.40 14.49
N LYS A 123 1.45 7.38 14.50
CA LYS A 123 1.80 8.12 15.71
C LYS A 123 0.83 9.28 15.88
N LEU A 124 0.21 9.36 17.05
CA LEU A 124 -0.70 10.44 17.43
C LEU A 124 -0.10 11.19 18.61
N ASN A 125 -0.51 12.46 18.73
CA ASN A 125 -0.19 13.28 19.89
C ASN A 125 -1.35 13.16 20.89
N HIS A 126 -1.17 13.75 22.07
CA HIS A 126 -2.23 13.87 23.05
C HIS A 126 -3.50 14.53 22.48
N GLY A 127 -4.66 13.95 22.80
CA GLY A 127 -5.99 14.48 22.54
C GLY A 127 -6.86 13.59 21.64
N LYS A 128 -7.98 14.18 21.21
CA LYS A 128 -8.98 13.52 20.36
C LYS A 128 -8.65 13.69 18.88
N HIS A 129 -8.66 12.59 18.15
CA HIS A 129 -8.34 12.52 16.73
C HIS A 129 -9.47 11.83 15.95
N PHE A 130 -9.90 12.47 14.87
CA PHE A 130 -10.66 11.80 13.82
C PHE A 130 -9.68 11.31 12.75
N LEU A 131 -9.47 10.00 12.71
CA LEU A 131 -8.60 9.36 11.73
C LEU A 131 -9.40 8.98 10.49
N TRP A 132 -8.89 9.37 9.33
CA TRP A 132 -9.39 8.96 8.03
C TRP A 132 -8.25 8.28 7.26
N MET A 133 -8.52 7.09 6.73
CA MET A 133 -7.59 6.34 5.92
C MET A 133 -8.23 5.94 4.60
N GLU A 134 -7.44 6.01 3.53
CA GLU A 134 -7.86 5.57 2.22
C GLU A 134 -6.72 4.89 1.46
N TYR A 135 -7.07 3.84 0.72
CA TYR A 135 -6.17 3.13 -0.16
C TYR A 135 -6.35 3.61 -1.60
N GLN A 136 -5.32 4.28 -2.11
CA GLN A 136 -5.22 4.75 -3.47
C GLN A 136 -3.92 4.23 -4.09
N SER A 137 -4.01 3.09 -4.78
CA SER A 137 -2.90 2.55 -5.55
C SER A 137 -2.87 3.15 -6.95
N LEU A 138 -1.68 3.51 -7.43
CA LEU A 138 -1.48 3.96 -8.81
C LEU A 138 -1.46 2.80 -9.80
N ALA A 139 -1.20 1.56 -9.35
CA ALA A 139 -1.05 0.41 -10.25
C ALA A 139 -2.32 0.11 -11.07
N PRO A 140 -3.54 0.11 -10.50
CA PRO A 140 -4.77 -0.06 -11.28
C PRO A 140 -4.97 1.06 -12.32
N ILE A 141 -4.60 2.30 -11.99
CA ILE A 141 -4.71 3.45 -12.89
C ILE A 141 -3.79 3.25 -14.10
N ILE A 142 -2.53 2.88 -13.85
CA ILE A 142 -1.55 2.61 -14.91
C ILE A 142 -2.02 1.44 -15.78
N GLY A 143 -2.49 0.35 -15.16
CA GLY A 143 -3.01 -0.82 -15.87
C GLY A 143 -4.19 -0.47 -16.78
N LEU A 144 -5.13 0.35 -16.28
CA LEU A 144 -6.27 0.82 -17.07
C LEU A 144 -5.83 1.66 -18.27
N VAL A 145 -4.88 2.59 -18.07
CA VAL A 145 -4.35 3.44 -19.13
C VAL A 145 -3.69 2.60 -20.22
N LEU A 146 -2.79 1.68 -19.86
CA LEU A 146 -2.11 0.79 -20.81
C LEU A 146 -3.09 -0.09 -21.58
N THR A 147 -4.09 -0.65 -20.89
CA THR A 147 -5.11 -1.49 -21.51
C THR A 147 -5.94 -0.68 -22.52
N THR A 148 -6.33 0.54 -22.14
CA THR A 148 -7.11 1.43 -23.02
C THR A 148 -6.31 1.82 -24.26
N PHE A 149 -5.03 2.18 -24.10
CA PHE A 149 -4.13 2.46 -25.23
C PHE A 149 -3.98 1.25 -26.16
N GLY A 150 -3.82 0.05 -25.60
CA GLY A 150 -3.74 -1.18 -26.37
C GLY A 150 -4.98 -1.42 -27.23
N TRP A 151 -6.17 -1.23 -26.66
CA TRP A 151 -7.43 -1.35 -27.40
C TRP A 151 -7.54 -0.32 -28.52
N ILE A 152 -7.25 0.97 -28.24
CA ILE A 152 -7.27 2.03 -29.25
C ILE A 152 -6.35 1.67 -30.42
N PHE A 153 -5.14 1.17 -30.13
CA PHE A 153 -4.19 0.78 -31.15
C PHE A 153 -4.71 -0.38 -32.03
N VAL A 154 -5.27 -1.42 -31.42
CA VAL A 154 -5.86 -2.55 -32.15
C VAL A 154 -7.03 -2.09 -33.03
N PHE A 155 -7.93 -1.26 -32.50
CA PHE A 155 -9.06 -0.72 -33.28
C PHE A 155 -8.58 0.12 -34.48
N LEU A 156 -7.58 0.98 -34.30
CA LEU A 156 -7.00 1.76 -35.40
C LEU A 156 -6.39 0.87 -36.49
N MET A 157 -5.66 -0.18 -36.10
CA MET A 157 -5.07 -1.14 -37.04
C MET A 157 -6.14 -1.89 -37.85
N GLU A 158 -7.22 -2.33 -37.20
CA GLU A 158 -8.33 -3.01 -37.90
C GLU A 158 -9.08 -2.05 -38.84
N ILE A 159 -9.30 -0.79 -38.46
CA ILE A 159 -9.90 0.22 -39.35
C ILE A 159 -9.04 0.46 -40.59
N ILE A 160 -7.71 0.59 -40.43
CA ILE A 160 -6.77 0.77 -41.55
C ILE A 160 -6.76 -0.48 -42.44
N ARG A 161 -6.80 -1.67 -41.86
CA ARG A 161 -6.84 -2.93 -42.62
C ARG A 161 -8.13 -3.04 -43.42
N PHE A 162 -9.27 -2.73 -42.81
CA PHE A 162 -10.57 -2.75 -43.45
C PHE A 162 -10.66 -1.74 -44.59
N SER A 163 -10.20 -0.50 -44.37
CA SER A 163 -10.21 0.54 -45.42
C SER A 163 -9.37 0.12 -46.64
N ARG A 164 -8.16 -0.42 -46.41
CA ARG A 164 -7.30 -0.95 -47.48
C ARG A 164 -7.93 -2.12 -48.22
N SER A 165 -8.60 -3.03 -47.51
CA SER A 165 -9.31 -4.15 -48.13
C SER A 165 -10.43 -3.65 -49.04
N ASN A 166 -11.21 -2.67 -48.59
CA ASN A 166 -12.32 -2.11 -49.35
C ASN A 166 -11.84 -1.38 -50.61
N THR A 167 -10.74 -0.62 -50.52
CA THR A 167 -10.11 0.02 -51.69
C THR A 167 -9.68 -1.00 -52.74
N LYS A 168 -9.09 -2.15 -52.34
CA LYS A 168 -8.72 -3.23 -53.26
C LYS A 168 -9.94 -3.84 -53.97
N THR A 169 -11.03 -4.08 -53.24
CA THR A 169 -12.26 -4.64 -53.82
C THR A 169 -12.88 -3.69 -54.86
N ILE A 170 -12.88 -2.38 -54.60
CA ILE A 170 -13.39 -1.37 -55.54
C ILE A 170 -12.55 -1.36 -56.84
N GLN A 171 -11.22 -1.42 -56.74
CA GLN A 171 -10.33 -1.44 -57.90
C GLN A 171 -10.51 -2.71 -58.76
N LEU A 172 -10.67 -3.88 -58.12
CA LEU A 172 -10.94 -5.15 -58.83
C LEU A 172 -12.25 -5.11 -59.61
N ASN A 173 -13.32 -4.55 -59.04
CA ASN A 173 -14.61 -4.42 -59.74
C ASN A 173 -14.55 -3.46 -60.93
N GLN A 174 -13.78 -2.36 -60.83
CA GLN A 174 -13.60 -1.43 -61.95
C GLN A 174 -12.80 -2.03 -63.10
N ASN A 175 -11.75 -2.81 -62.81
CA ASN A 175 -10.94 -3.46 -63.84
C ASN A 175 -11.71 -4.54 -64.60
N ASN A 176 -12.62 -5.27 -63.93
CA ASN A 176 -13.46 -6.29 -64.57
C ASN A 176 -14.55 -5.69 -65.47
N GLN A 177 -14.92 -4.42 -65.30
CA GLN A 177 -15.88 -3.72 -66.18
C GLN A 177 -15.21 -3.07 -67.41
N ALA A 178 -13.88 -2.94 -67.43
CA ALA A 178 -13.13 -2.30 -68.49
C ALA A 178 -12.59 -3.26 -69.58
N LEU A 179 -12.84 -4.57 -69.44
CA LEU A 179 -12.60 -5.56 -70.51
C LEU A 179 -13.95 -5.88 -71.20
N PRO A 180 -14.27 -5.27 -72.35
CA PRO A 180 -15.29 -5.80 -73.24
C PRO A 180 -14.72 -6.99 -74.02
N ASP A 181 -15.57 -8.01 -74.22
CA ASP A 181 -15.33 -9.15 -75.12
C ASP A 181 -15.04 -8.72 -76.57
#